data_AF-M0ADD5-F1
#
_entry.id   AF-M0ADD5-F1
#
_cell.length_a   1.000
_cell.length_b   1.000
_cell.length_c   1.000
_cell.angle_alpha   90.00
_cell.angle_beta   90.00
_cell.angle_gamma   90.00
#
_symmetry.space_group_name_H-M   'P 1'
#
loop_
_entity.id
_entity.type
_entity.pdbx_description
1 polymer ?
#
loop_
_entity_poly.entity_id
_entity_poly.type
_entity_poly.pdbx_seq_one_letter_code
_entity_poly.pdbx_strand_id
1 'polypeptide(L)'
;LVLERGEFPGPSALCKSFDRAPMRIWRELLRLSSELLDQSGHAAIDVTYFDRQQASSHSLKRCGRDVRTIQATFLVDTAQSAVIDVHC
;
A
#
# COMPACT_ATOMS: atom_id res chain seq x y z
N LEU A 1 9.58 21.10 -3.94
CA LEU A 1 9.43 20.73 -5.36
C LEU A 1 8.13 21.33 -5.86
N VAL A 2 8.20 22.30 -6.77
CA VAL A 2 7.03 22.78 -7.51
C VAL A 2 7.06 22.05 -8.85
N LEU A 3 6.00 21.32 -9.17
CA LEU A 3 5.85 20.61 -10.44
C LEU A 3 4.87 21.38 -11.33
N GLU A 4 5.22 21.55 -12.60
CA GLU A 4 4.38 22.26 -13.57
C GLU A 4 3.18 21.40 -14.00
N ARG A 5 2.10 22.07 -14.43
CA ARG A 5 0.89 21.39 -14.90
C ARG A 5 1.21 20.57 -16.17
N GLY A 6 1.19 19.25 -16.05
CA GLY A 6 1.49 18.31 -17.15
C GLY A 6 2.77 17.48 -16.92
N GLU A 7 3.60 17.84 -15.93
CA GLU A 7 4.75 17.03 -15.53
C GLU A 7 4.35 15.81 -14.70
N PHE A 8 3.19 15.87 -14.03
CA PHE A 8 2.68 14.74 -13.27
C PHE A 8 1.98 13.75 -14.20
N PRO A 9 2.31 12.44 -14.13
CA PRO A 9 1.62 11.43 -14.92
C PRO A 9 0.12 11.45 -14.65
N GLY A 10 -0.68 11.29 -15.70
CA GLY A 10 -2.13 11.17 -15.56
C GLY A 10 -2.51 10.03 -14.60
N PRO A 11 -3.68 10.07 -13.95
CA PRO A 11 -4.05 9.12 -12.89
C PRO A 11 -3.90 7.64 -13.28
N SER A 12 -4.26 7.30 -14.52
CA SER A 12 -4.15 5.94 -15.04
C SER A 12 -2.70 5.49 -15.26
N ALA A 13 -1.81 6.40 -15.64
CA ALA A 13 -0.38 6.11 -15.78
C ALA A 13 0.25 5.89 -14.39
N LEU A 14 -0.12 6.70 -13.40
CA LEU A 14 0.32 6.55 -12.02
C LEU A 14 -0.14 5.20 -11.43
N CYS A 15 -1.41 4.84 -11.53
CA CYS A 15 -1.92 3.56 -11.04
C CYS A 15 -1.17 2.36 -11.66
N LYS A 16 -0.97 2.39 -12.99
CA LYS A 16 -0.21 1.34 -13.68
C LYS A 16 1.25 1.27 -13.23
N SER A 17 1.86 2.40 -12.87
CA SER A 17 3.21 2.42 -12.32
C SER A 17 3.27 1.75 -10.95
N PHE A 18 2.25 1.99 -10.10
CA PHE A 18 2.15 1.37 -8.79
C PHE A 18 1.93 -0.15 -8.88
N ASP A 19 1.09 -0.60 -9.80
CA ASP A 19 0.86 -2.03 -10.05
C ASP A 19 2.14 -2.76 -10.52
N ARG A 20 3.05 -2.07 -11.21
CA ARG A 20 4.30 -2.63 -11.73
C ARG A 20 5.43 -2.58 -10.70
N ALA A 21 5.34 -1.72 -9.68
CA ALA A 21 6.38 -1.58 -8.69
C ALA A 21 6.51 -2.88 -7.87
N PRO A 22 7.70 -3.50 -7.79
CA PRO A 22 7.87 -4.72 -7.02
C PRO A 22 7.73 -4.42 -5.52
N MET A 23 7.21 -5.38 -4.76
CA MET A 23 6.90 -5.21 -3.33
C MET A 23 8.07 -4.67 -2.48
N ARG A 24 9.31 -4.99 -2.86
CA ARG A 24 10.52 -4.45 -2.21
C ARG A 24 10.57 -2.93 -2.18
N ILE A 25 10.05 -2.25 -3.20
CA ILE A 25 10.06 -0.77 -3.27
C ILE A 25 9.09 -0.21 -2.24
N TRP A 26 7.90 -0.81 -2.13
CA TRP A 26 6.91 -0.41 -1.13
C TRP A 26 7.41 -0.63 0.29
N ARG A 27 8.02 -1.79 0.56
CA ARG A 27 8.64 -2.07 1.86
C ARG A 27 9.78 -1.12 2.20
N GLU A 28 10.60 -0.74 1.22
CA GLU A 28 11.68 0.23 1.44
C GLU A 28 11.13 1.63 1.75
N LEU A 29 10.13 2.09 0.99
CA LEU A 29 9.46 3.37 1.25
C LEU A 29 8.80 3.40 2.63
N LEU A 30 8.15 2.29 3.01
CA LEU A 30 7.52 2.11 4.31
C LEU A 30 8.56 2.18 5.44
N ARG A 31 9.65 1.43 5.31
CA ARG A 31 10.77 1.45 6.26
C ARG A 31 11.33 2.86 6.43
N LEU A 32 11.70 3.52 5.33
CA LEU A 32 12.21 4.90 5.34
C LEU A 32 11.22 5.87 6.00
N SER A 33 9.92 5.68 5.76
CA SER A 33 8.89 6.50 6.40
C SER A 33 8.79 6.24 7.91
N SER A 34 8.93 4.98 8.34
CA SER A 34 8.91 4.62 9.77
C SER A 34 10.16 5.12 10.51
N GLU A 35 11.30 5.23 9.84
CA GLU A 35 12.55 5.78 10.41
C GLU A 35 12.47 7.30 10.65
N LEU A 36 11.45 7.98 10.10
CA LEU A 36 11.17 9.39 10.40
C LEU A 36 10.44 9.58 11.74
N LEU A 37 10.00 8.50 12.39
CA LEU A 37 9.30 8.50 13.66
C LEU A 37 10.19 7.86 14.74
N ASP A 38 10.07 8.34 15.98
CA ASP A 38 10.78 7.72 17.10
C ASP A 38 10.29 6.29 17.30
N GLN A 39 11.21 5.33 17.21
CA GLN A 39 10.90 3.92 17.43
C GLN A 39 10.93 3.61 18.92
N SER A 40 9.83 3.08 19.45
CA SER A 40 9.68 2.75 20.87
C SER A 40 10.45 1.49 21.31
N GLY A 41 11.01 0.75 20.34
CA GLY A 41 11.62 -0.56 20.55
C GLY A 41 10.61 -1.70 20.79
N HIS A 42 9.32 -1.40 20.80
CA HIS A 42 8.24 -2.36 20.97
C HIS A 42 7.35 -2.36 19.74
N ALA A 43 7.02 -3.55 19.23
CA ALA A 43 6.17 -3.70 18.06
C ALA A 43 5.06 -4.72 18.31
N ALA A 44 3.90 -4.47 17.71
CA ALA A 44 2.78 -5.38 17.63
C ALA A 44 2.66 -5.95 16.22
N ILE A 45 2.05 -7.14 16.12
CA ILE A 45 1.67 -7.75 14.85
C ILE A 45 0.16 -7.57 14.70
N ASP A 46 -0.26 -6.89 13.65
CA ASP A 46 -1.66 -6.79 13.26
C ASP A 46 -1.91 -7.56 11.96
N VAL A 47 -3.11 -8.13 11.81
CA VAL A 47 -3.51 -8.87 10.61
C VAL A 47 -4.87 -8.35 10.16
N THR A 48 -4.90 -7.79 8.95
CA THR A 48 -6.12 -7.26 8.34
C THR A 48 -6.31 -7.84 6.93
N TYR A 49 -7.56 -8.12 6.56
CA TYR A 49 -7.92 -8.62 5.23
C TYR A 49 -8.39 -7.47 4.33
N PHE A 50 -7.92 -7.46 3.08
CA PHE A 50 -8.24 -6.46 2.07
C PHE A 50 -8.78 -7.10 0.80
N ASP A 51 -9.84 -6.53 0.24
CA ASP A 51 -10.36 -6.92 -1.06
C ASP A 51 -9.61 -6.21 -2.19
N ARG A 52 -8.66 -6.93 -2.81
CA ARG A 52 -7.97 -6.48 -4.01
C ARG A 52 -8.96 -6.47 -5.17
N GLN A 53 -9.14 -5.29 -5.75
CA GLN A 53 -10.14 -4.98 -6.79
C GLN A 53 -11.57 -4.82 -6.28
N GLN A 54 -11.75 -4.04 -5.21
CA GLN A 54 -13.06 -3.53 -4.81
C GLN A 54 -13.63 -2.61 -5.92
N ALA A 55 -14.35 -3.22 -6.86
CA ALA A 55 -15.12 -2.54 -7.89
C ALA A 55 -16.59 -2.93 -7.75
N SER A 56 -17.51 -2.11 -8.26
CA SER A 56 -18.93 -2.45 -8.24
C SER A 56 -19.18 -3.81 -8.91
N SER A 57 -20.16 -4.57 -8.44
CA SER A 57 -20.54 -5.86 -9.02
C SER A 57 -20.82 -5.77 -10.53
N HIS A 58 -21.37 -4.63 -10.97
CA HIS A 58 -21.55 -4.30 -12.39
C HIS A 58 -20.23 -4.19 -13.16
N SER A 59 -19.22 -3.53 -12.59
CA SER A 59 -17.89 -3.39 -13.21
C SER A 59 -17.12 -4.70 -13.23
N LEU A 60 -17.21 -5.49 -12.16
CA LEU A 60 -16.59 -6.81 -12.05
C LEU A 60 -17.15 -7.78 -13.10
N LYS A 61 -18.47 -7.85 -13.24
CA LYS A 61 -19.16 -8.65 -14.27
C LYS A 61 -18.78 -8.23 -15.69
N ARG A 62 -18.68 -6.92 -15.97
CA ARG A 62 -18.30 -6.40 -17.29
C ARG A 62 -16.85 -6.71 -17.67
N CYS A 63 -15.95 -6.72 -16.70
CA CYS A 63 -14.52 -7.01 -16.94
C CYS A 63 -14.16 -8.49 -16.75
N GLY A 64 -15.11 -9.36 -16.35
CA GLY A 64 -14.85 -10.77 -16.05
C GLY A 64 -13.84 -10.96 -14.92
N ARG A 65 -13.88 -10.11 -13.88
CA ARG A 65 -12.94 -10.14 -12.76
C ARG A 65 -13.66 -10.46 -11.46
N ASP A 66 -13.02 -11.27 -10.62
CA ASP A 66 -13.47 -11.56 -9.27
C ASP A 66 -12.72 -10.73 -8.23
N VAL A 67 -13.37 -10.50 -7.09
CA VAL A 67 -12.74 -9.91 -5.91
C VAL A 67 -11.73 -10.90 -5.35
N ARG A 68 -10.53 -10.43 -5.05
CA ARG A 68 -9.50 -11.24 -4.39
C ARG A 68 -9.25 -10.70 -3.00
N THR A 69 -9.65 -11.43 -1.97
CA THR A 69 -9.29 -11.09 -0.59
C THR A 69 -7.83 -11.47 -0.34
N ILE A 70 -7.05 -10.54 0.20
CA ILE A 70 -5.65 -10.69 0.58
C ILE A 70 -5.53 -10.49 2.07
N GLN A 71 -4.81 -11.38 2.74
CA GLN A 71 -4.41 -11.20 4.13
C GLN A 71 -3.12 -10.37 4.15
N ALA A 72 -3.13 -9.25 4.86
CA ALA A 72 -1.94 -8.45 5.10
C ALA A 72 -1.60 -8.49 6.59
N THR A 73 -0.34 -8.83 6.88
CA THR A 73 0.23 -8.81 8.22
C THR A 73 1.16 -7.61 8.34
N PHE A 74 0.94 -6.77 9.36
CA PHE A 74 1.70 -5.55 9.61
C PHE A 74 2.51 -5.70 10.89
N LEU A 75 3.77 -5.26 10.85
CA LEU A 75 4.56 -4.99 12.05
C LEU A 75 4.41 -3.50 12.37
N VAL A 76 3.91 -3.17 13.56
CA VAL A 76 3.53 -1.80 13.92
C VAL A 76 4.19 -1.39 15.23
N ASP A 77 4.83 -0.22 15.28
CA ASP A 77 5.33 0.38 16.53
C ASP A 77 4.16 0.73 17.47
N THR A 78 4.27 0.38 18.75
CA THR A 78 3.14 0.53 19.68
C THR A 78 2.94 1.94 20.22
N ALA A 79 3.94 2.81 20.15
CA ALA A 79 3.83 4.18 20.67
C ALA A 79 3.37 5.16 19.59
N GLN A 80 3.97 5.09 18.40
CA GLN A 80 3.70 5.99 17.28
C GLN A 80 2.68 5.40 16.30
N SER A 81 2.28 4.13 16.46
CA SER A 81 1.43 3.41 15.50
C SER A 81 2.01 3.42 14.07
N ALA A 82 3.35 3.47 13.98
CA ALA A 82 4.06 3.48 12.72
C ALA A 82 4.11 2.07 12.14
N VAL A 83 3.72 1.90 10.88
CA VAL A 83 3.87 0.62 10.18
C VAL A 83 5.33 0.47 9.75
N ILE A 84 6.01 -0.54 10.29
CA ILE A 84 7.44 -0.81 10.11
C ILE A 84 7.68 -1.74 8.90
N ASP A 85 6.87 -2.79 8.77
CA ASP A 85 6.95 -3.73 7.64
C ASP A 85 5.57 -4.34 7.35
N VAL A 86 5.43 -4.91 6.15
CA VAL A 86 4.21 -5.57 5.67
C VAL A 86 4.52 -6.88 4.94
N HIS A 87 3.70 -7.89 5.20
CA HIS A 87 3.71 -9.18 4.50
C HIS A 87 2.32 -9.50 3.94
N CYS A 88 2.24 -9.93 2.68
CA CYS A 88 1.00 -10.29 1.98
C CYS A 88 1.26 -11.32 0.88
#